data_AF-A0A8T7KHZ2-F1
#
_entry.id   AF-A0A8T7KHZ2-F1
#
_cell.length_a   1.000
_cell.length_b   1.000
_cell.length_c   1.000
_cell.angle_alpha   90.00
_cell.angle_beta   90.00
_cell.angle_gamma   90.00
#
_symmetry.space_group_name_H-M   'P 1'
#
loop_
_entity.id
_entity.type
_entity.pdbx_description
1 polymer ?
#
loop_
_entity_poly.entity_id
_entity_poly.type
_entity_poly.pdbx_seq_one_letter_code
_entity_poly.pdbx_strand_id
1 'polypeptide(L)' 'MLTIEQLVGYCERTIAERHLAGDREGLRRVQLALAVLMEAAQSAGDKETARRLQLLAARSANLQEQLEGEGA' A
#
# COMPACT_ATOMS: atom_id res chain seq x y z
N MET A 1 3.05 -21.53 -1.33
CA MET A 1 3.19 -20.68 -0.13
C MET A 1 3.52 -19.28 -0.63
N LEU A 2 2.76 -18.27 -0.21
CA LEU A 2 3.00 -16.88 -0.59
C LEU A 2 4.04 -16.30 0.39
N THR A 3 5.10 -15.64 -0.12
CA THR A 3 6.11 -14.99 0.71
C THR A 3 5.82 -13.50 0.91
N ILE A 4 6.42 -12.90 1.94
CA ILE A 4 6.33 -11.45 2.18
C ILE A 4 6.89 -10.67 0.99
N GLU A 5 8.00 -11.11 0.39
CA GLU A 5 8.55 -10.47 -0.81
C GLU A 5 7.57 -10.47 -1.98
N GLN A 6 6.90 -11.61 -2.21
CA GLN A 6 5.89 -11.73 -3.26
C GLN A 6 4.68 -10.82 -2.99
N LEU A 7 4.27 -10.71 -1.72
CA LEU A 7 3.19 -9.82 -1.30
C LEU A 7 3.56 -8.35 -1.52
N VAL A 8 4.75 -7.93 -1.09
CA VAL A 8 5.27 -6.57 -1.27
C VAL A 8 5.34 -6.21 -2.76
N GLY A 9 5.94 -7.05 -3.59
CA GLY A 9 6.04 -6.81 -5.02
C GLY A 9 4.69 -6.85 -5.76
N TYR A 10 3.68 -7.53 -5.21
CA TYR A 10 2.31 -7.45 -5.70
C TYR A 10 1.66 -6.10 -5.33
N CYS A 11 1.80 -5.68 -4.07
CA CYS A 11 1.27 -4.38 -3.61
C CYS A 11 1.88 -3.21 -4.36
N GLU A 12 3.19 -3.20 -4.61
CA GLU A 12 3.87 -2.16 -5.39
C GLU A 12 3.29 -2.02 -6.81
N ARG A 13 3.11 -3.14 -7.52
CA ARG A 13 2.49 -3.13 -8.85
C ARG A 13 1.04 -2.66 -8.79
N THR A 14 0.28 -3.17 -7.82
CA THR A 14 -1.13 -2.80 -7.67
C THR A 14 -1.31 -1.31 -7.40
N ILE A 15 -0.43 -0.69 -6.59
CA ILE A 15 -0.43 0.77 -6.36
C ILE A 15 -0.18 1.51 -7.67
N ALA A 16 0.84 1.10 -8.43
CA ALA A 16 1.19 1.75 -9.70
C ALA A 16 0.06 1.64 -10.73
N GLU A 17 -0.53 0.45 -10.89
CA GLU A 17 -1.65 0.19 -11.80
C GLU A 17 -2.88 1.04 -11.46
N ARG A 18 -3.24 1.10 -10.17
CA ARG A 18 -4.39 1.91 -9.70
C ARG A 18 -4.17 3.39 -9.89
N HIS A 19 -2.96 3.88 -9.62
CA HIS A 19 -2.60 5.28 -9.87
C HIS A 19 -2.72 5.63 -11.36
N LEU A 20 -2.15 4.81 -12.25
CA LEU A 20 -2.26 5.02 -13.70
C LEU A 20 -3.70 4.96 -14.22
N ALA A 21 -4.56 4.18 -13.56
CA ALA A 21 -5.98 4.10 -13.87
C ALA A 21 -6.81 5.26 -13.28
N GLY A 22 -6.22 6.16 -12.49
CA GLY A 22 -6.95 7.18 -11.73
C GLY A 22 -7.88 6.59 -10.66
N ASP A 23 -7.66 5.34 -10.24
CA ASP A 23 -8.53 4.62 -9.30
C ASP A 23 -8.23 5.01 -7.85
N ARG A 24 -8.77 6.16 -7.45
CA ARG A 24 -8.63 6.73 -6.10
C ARG A 24 -9.13 5.79 -5.00
N GLU A 25 -10.30 5.19 -5.21
CA GLU A 25 -10.89 4.26 -4.26
C GLU A 25 -10.06 2.97 -4.17
N GLY A 26 -9.49 2.53 -5.29
CA GLY A 26 -8.47 1.50 -5.32
C GLY A 26 -7.27 1.84 -4.44
N LEU A 27 -6.67 3.02 -4.57
CA LEU A 27 -5.52 3.41 -3.74
C LEU A 27 -5.88 3.43 -2.24
N ARG A 28 -7.06 3.92 -1.88
CA ARG A 28 -7.57 3.87 -0.50
C ARG A 28 -7.68 2.44 0.03
N ARG A 29 -8.21 1.51 -0.77
CA ARG A 29 -8.35 0.10 -0.38
C ARG A 29 -7.00 -0.57 -0.15
N VAL A 30 -6.00 -0.28 -0.99
CA VAL A 30 -4.63 -0.81 -0.79
C VAL A 30 -4.01 -0.26 0.48
N GLN A 31 -4.16 1.04 0.75
CA GLN A 31 -3.67 1.65 1.99
C GLN A 31 -4.24 0.94 3.24
N LEU A 32 -5.55 0.69 3.27
CA LEU A 32 -6.20 -0.01 4.39
C LEU A 32 -5.68 -1.45 4.54
N ALA A 33 -5.53 -2.19 3.43
CA ALA A 33 -4.98 -3.54 3.47
C ALA A 33 -3.54 -3.55 4.01
N LEU A 34 -2.71 -2.60 3.59
CA LEU A 34 -1.33 -2.46 4.05
C LEU A 34 -1.24 -2.10 5.54
N ALA A 35 -2.18 -1.30 6.05
CA ALA A 35 -2.25 -1.00 7.49
C ALA A 35 -2.55 -2.27 8.32
N VAL A 36 -3.51 -3.09 7.89
CA VAL A 36 -3.82 -4.37 8.55
C VAL A 36 -2.62 -5.32 8.54
N LEU A 37 -1.93 -5.43 7.41
CA LEU A 37 -0.73 -6.27 7.29
C LEU A 37 0.43 -5.74 8.14
N MET A 38 0.57 -4.42 8.26
CA MET A 38 1.57 -3.80 9.11
C MET A 38 1.33 -4.15 10.57
N GLU A 39 0.08 -4.06 11.06
CA GLU A 39 -0.28 -4.46 12.42
C GLU A 39 0.02 -5.95 12.67
N ALA A 40 -0.27 -6.81 11.71
CA ALA A 40 0.05 -8.23 11.78
C ALA A 40 1.58 -8.46 11.90
N ALA A 41 2.38 -7.77 11.09
CA ALA A 41 3.84 -7.86 11.14
C ALA A 41 4.41 -7.35 12.48
N GLN A 42 3.86 -6.24 13.01
CA GLN A 42 4.22 -5.73 14.33
C GLN A 42 3.91 -6.74 15.44
N SER A 43 2.73 -7.35 15.41
CA SER A 43 2.33 -8.37 16.38
C SER A 43 3.23 -9.61 16.33
N ALA A 44 3.75 -9.96 15.15
CA ALA A 44 4.72 -11.04 14.97
C ALA A 44 6.17 -10.66 15.36
N GLY A 45 6.44 -9.40 15.72
CA GLY A 45 7.79 -8.91 15.99
C GLY A 45 8.64 -8.64 14.75
N ASP A 46 8.07 -8.75 13.56
CA ASP A 46 8.74 -8.48 12.28
C ASP A 46 8.71 -6.99 11.95
N LYS A 47 9.64 -6.26 12.57
CA LYS A 47 9.77 -4.81 12.44
C LYS A 47 10.14 -4.38 11.02
N GLU A 48 10.91 -5.21 10.31
CA GLU A 48 11.35 -4.89 8.95
C GLU A 48 10.17 -4.95 7.98
N THR A 49 9.39 -6.03 8.02
CA THR A 49 8.17 -6.15 7.22
C THR A 49 7.17 -5.06 7.57
N ALA A 50 6.96 -4.78 8.86
CA ALA A 50 6.08 -3.70 9.29
C ALA A 50 6.50 -2.34 8.70
N ARG A 51 7.80 -2.02 8.71
CA ARG A 51 8.33 -0.77 8.17
C ARG A 51 8.13 -0.69 6.65
N ARG A 52 8.38 -1.78 5.92
CA ARG A 52 8.16 -1.84 4.48
C ARG A 52 6.69 -1.62 4.11
N LEU A 53 5.77 -2.27 4.83
CA LEU A 53 4.32 -2.10 4.63
C LEU A 53 3.87 -0.67 4.95
N GLN A 54 4.42 -0.05 6.00
CA GLN A 54 4.16 1.35 6.33
C GLN A 54 4.55 2.30 5.19
N LEU A 55 5.73 2.09 4.57
CA LEU A 55 6.18 2.91 3.44
C LEU A 55 5.26 2.77 2.23
N LEU A 56 4.77 1.56 1.94
CA LEU A 56 3.79 1.34 0.87
C LEU A 56 2.45 2.00 1.17
N ALA A 57 1.98 1.95 2.42
CA ALA A 57 0.72 2.59 2.81
C ALA A 57 0.81 4.11 2.64
N ALA A 58 1.91 4.72 3.09
CA ALA A 58 2.19 6.14 2.89
C ALA A 58 2.27 6.51 1.41
N ARG A 59 2.95 5.68 0.59
CA ARG A 59 3.01 5.89 -0.86
C ARG A 59 1.61 5.88 -1.49
N SER A 60 0.77 4.92 -1.12
CA SER A 60 -0.61 4.81 -1.62
C SER A 60 -1.44 6.04 -1.26
N ALA A 61 -1.31 6.54 -0.03
CA ALA A 61 -1.98 7.76 0.44
C ALA A 61 -1.54 9.00 -0.37
N ASN A 62 -0.23 9.19 -0.56
CA ASN A 62 0.30 10.32 -1.31
C ASN A 62 -0.20 10.33 -2.76
N LEU A 63 -0.25 9.17 -3.42
CA LEU A 63 -0.79 9.07 -4.79
C LEU A 63 -2.31 9.32 -4.82
N GLN A 64 -3.03 8.90 -3.80
CA GLN A 64 -4.45 9.19 -3.66
C GLN A 64 -4.71 10.70 -3.57
N GLU A 65 -3.91 11.42 -2.77
CA GLU A 65 -3.96 12.88 -2.62
C GLU A 65 -3.60 13.59 -3.92
N GLN A 66 -2.62 13.09 -4.69
CA GLN A 66 -2.28 13.65 -6.01
C GLN A 66 -3.47 13.59 -6.98
N LEU A 67 -4.15 12.45 -7.05
CA LEU A 67 -5.36 12.32 -7.88
C LEU A 67 -6.50 13.21 -7.39
N GLU A 68 -6.57 13.52 -6.10
CA GLU A 68 -7.56 14.45 -5.55
C GLU A 68 -7.23 15.91 -5.88
N GLY A 69 -5.94 16.28 -5.95
CA GLY A 69 -5.49 17.61 -6.35
C GLY A 69 -5.54 17.88 -7.87
N GLU A 70 -5.41 16.85 -8.71
CA GLU A 70 -5.50 17.00 -10.19
C GLU A 70 -6.95 17.15 -10.71
N GLY A 71 -7.94 16.81 -9.89
CA GLY A 71 -9.37 16.90 -10.24
C GLY A 71 -10.09 18.18 -9.80
N ALA A 72 -9.37 19.17 -9.24
CA ALA A 72 -9.91 20.41 -8.68
C ALA A 72 -9.76 21.63 -9.62
#